data_AF-A0A8T3TFG0-F1
#
_entry.id   AF-A0A8T3TFG0-F1
#
_cell.length_a   1.000
_cell.length_b   1.000
_cell.length_c   1.000
_cell.angle_alpha   90.00
_cell.angle_beta   90.00
_cell.angle_gamma   90.00
#
_symmetry.space_group_name_H-M   'P 1'
#
loop_
_entity.id
_entity.type
_entity.pdbx_description
1 polymer ?
#
loop_
_entity_poly.entity_id
_entity_poly.type
_entity_poly.pdbx_seq_one_letter_code
_entity_poly.pdbx_strand_id
1 'polypeptide(L)'
;FVTPAFAGYVSGHSTFSRASAEVLSAFTGSEYFPGGLSEWTIEAGSYQVEAGPAEEVTLQWATYFDAADQAGLARLHGGIHVPADDFAGRLMGAACGQAAWARAQRYFAGASSW
;
A
#
# COMPACT_ATOMS: atom_id res chain seq x y z
N PHE A 1 6.69 -17.56 -7.81
CA PHE A 1 6.63 -16.13 -8.19
C PHE A 1 8.00 -15.67 -8.66
N VAL A 2 8.09 -14.62 -9.50
CA VAL A 2 9.34 -14.18 -10.15
C VAL A 2 9.63 -12.71 -9.84
N THR A 3 10.92 -12.38 -9.64
CA THR A 3 11.38 -11.00 -9.45
C THR A 3 11.17 -10.18 -10.73
N PRO A 4 10.50 -9.01 -10.67
CA PRO A 4 10.32 -8.16 -11.84
C PRO A 4 11.63 -7.66 -12.47
N ALA A 5 11.63 -7.41 -13.78
CA ALA A 5 12.81 -7.01 -14.54
C ALA A 5 13.15 -5.51 -14.43
N PHE A 6 13.31 -5.02 -13.21
CA PHE A 6 13.78 -3.65 -12.90
C PHE A 6 14.58 -3.62 -11.59
N ALA A 7 15.24 -2.50 -11.29
CA ALA A 7 16.06 -2.36 -10.09
C ALA A 7 15.24 -2.47 -8.79
N GLY A 8 15.76 -3.20 -7.80
CA GLY A 8 15.05 -3.43 -6.53
C GLY A 8 14.91 -2.20 -5.62
N TYR A 9 15.82 -1.23 -5.71
CA TYR A 9 15.74 -0.01 -4.90
C TYR A 9 15.19 1.17 -5.72
N VAL A 10 14.14 1.88 -5.27
CA VAL A 10 13.29 1.62 -4.08
C VAL A 10 12.11 0.69 -4.40
N SER A 11 11.49 0.09 -3.37
CA SER A 11 10.30 -0.74 -3.55
C SER A 11 9.12 0.08 -4.09
N GLY A 12 8.69 -0.25 -5.31
CA GLY A 12 7.54 0.39 -5.95
C GLY A 12 6.23 0.14 -5.23
N HIS A 13 5.99 -1.08 -4.75
CA HIS A 13 4.77 -1.43 -4.00
C HIS A 13 4.69 -0.62 -2.70
N SER A 14 5.78 -0.57 -1.95
CA SER A 14 5.85 0.23 -0.71
C SER A 14 5.60 1.72 -0.98
N THR A 15 6.14 2.23 -2.09
CA THR A 15 5.96 3.63 -2.51
C THR A 15 4.52 3.94 -2.88
N PHE A 16 3.92 3.16 -3.80
CA PHE A 16 2.55 3.40 -4.25
C PHE A 16 1.53 3.20 -3.14
N SER A 17 1.62 2.11 -2.39
CA SER A 17 0.67 1.82 -1.32
C SER A 17 0.73 2.88 -0.22
N ARG A 18 1.92 3.34 0.17
CA ARG A 18 2.04 4.41 1.17
C ARG A 18 1.52 5.75 0.65
N ALA A 19 1.80 6.09 -0.61
CA ALA A 19 1.23 7.29 -1.23
C ALA A 19 -0.31 7.26 -1.27
N SER A 20 -0.89 6.10 -1.60
CA SER A 20 -2.35 5.90 -1.57
C SER A 20 -2.91 6.05 -0.16
N ALA A 21 -2.24 5.53 0.87
CA ALA A 21 -2.69 5.66 2.25
C ALA A 21 -2.73 7.13 2.71
N GLU A 22 -1.71 7.94 2.37
CA GLU A 22 -1.73 9.39 2.65
C GLU A 22 -2.91 10.08 1.96
N VAL A 23 -3.12 9.80 0.67
CA VAL A 23 -4.19 10.41 -0.12
C VAL A 23 -5.57 10.01 0.42
N LEU A 24 -5.79 8.72 0.70
CA LEU A 24 -7.06 8.23 1.22
C LEU A 24 -7.34 8.78 2.62
N SER A 25 -6.32 8.87 3.47
CA SER A 25 -6.46 9.45 4.80
C SER A 25 -6.89 10.91 4.73
N ALA A 26 -6.22 11.68 3.88
CA ALA A 26 -6.52 13.09 3.71
C ALA A 26 -7.87 13.33 3.01
N PHE A 27 -8.23 12.49 2.04
CA PHE A 27 -9.50 12.57 1.31
C PHE A 27 -10.70 12.23 2.19
N THR A 28 -10.58 11.19 3.02
CA THR A 28 -11.68 10.76 3.91
C THR A 28 -11.69 11.51 5.24
N GLY A 29 -10.63 12.25 5.57
CA GLY A 29 -10.47 12.95 6.84
C GLY A 29 -10.18 12.03 8.03
N SER A 30 -9.82 10.77 7.77
CA SER A 30 -9.56 9.73 8.79
C SER A 30 -8.52 8.76 8.27
N GLU A 31 -7.60 8.29 9.12
CA GLU A 31 -6.67 7.21 8.77
C GLU A 31 -7.34 5.84 8.69
N TYR A 32 -8.51 5.69 9.32
CA TYR A 32 -9.26 4.45 9.39
C TYR A 32 -10.08 4.21 8.13
N PHE A 33 -10.20 2.93 7.73
CA PHE A 33 -11.16 2.54 6.71
C PHE A 33 -12.58 2.94 7.13
N PRO A 34 -13.48 3.28 6.18
CA PRO A 34 -14.87 3.56 6.50
C PRO A 34 -15.50 2.31 7.14
N GLY A 35 -16.12 2.48 8.32
CA GLY A 35 -16.63 1.36 9.12
C GLY A 35 -15.61 0.75 10.10
N GLY A 36 -14.36 1.22 10.11
CA GLY A 36 -13.35 0.96 11.14
C GLY A 36 -12.44 -0.25 10.90
N LEU A 37 -12.91 -1.29 10.22
CA LEU A 37 -12.12 -2.48 9.90
C LEU A 37 -12.38 -2.92 8.46
N SER A 38 -11.32 -3.01 7.65
CA SER A 38 -11.37 -3.65 6.34
C SER A 38 -10.94 -5.09 6.48
N GLU A 39 -11.67 -6.00 5.84
CA GLU A 39 -11.41 -7.45 5.89
C GLU A 39 -11.32 -8.04 4.49
N TRP A 40 -10.46 -9.04 4.33
CA TRP A 40 -10.35 -9.83 3.11
C TRP A 40 -10.15 -11.30 3.42
N THR A 41 -11.13 -12.13 3.06
CA THR A 41 -11.11 -13.58 3.31
C THR A 41 -10.46 -14.31 2.14
N ILE A 42 -9.56 -15.24 2.48
CA ILE A 42 -8.85 -16.10 1.56
C ILE A 42 -9.28 -17.54 1.84
N GLU A 43 -9.94 -18.14 0.86
CA GLU A 43 -10.43 -19.51 0.91
C GLU A 43 -9.28 -20.52 1.00
N ALA A 44 -9.51 -21.64 1.70
CA ALA A 44 -8.55 -22.74 1.77
C ALA A 44 -8.20 -23.29 0.37
N GLY A 45 -6.92 -23.52 0.11
CA GLY A 45 -6.42 -24.08 -1.16
C GLY A 45 -6.52 -23.15 -2.37
N SER A 46 -6.81 -21.86 -2.19
CA SER A 46 -7.01 -20.89 -3.29
C SER A 46 -5.74 -20.23 -3.83
N TYR A 47 -4.58 -20.44 -3.21
CA TYR A 47 -3.31 -19.87 -3.68
C TYR A 47 -2.94 -20.34 -5.09
N GLN A 48 -2.36 -19.44 -5.88
CA GLN A 48 -2.00 -19.73 -7.28
C GLN A 48 -0.66 -20.47 -7.42
N VAL A 49 0.22 -20.37 -6.42
CA VAL A 49 1.61 -20.86 -6.51
C VAL A 49 1.81 -22.18 -5.75
N GLU A 50 1.08 -22.38 -4.66
CA GLU A 50 1.14 -23.58 -3.81
C GLU A 50 -0.27 -23.94 -3.32
N ALA A 51 -0.46 -25.15 -2.79
CA ALA A 51 -1.73 -25.59 -2.23
C ALA A 51 -1.93 -25.04 -0.81
N GLY A 52 -2.28 -23.76 -0.72
CA GLY A 52 -2.58 -23.08 0.53
C GLY A 52 -3.69 -22.02 0.37
N PRO A 53 -4.11 -21.35 1.46
CA PRO A 53 -3.83 -21.72 2.86
C PRO A 53 -4.52 -23.05 3.22
N ALA A 54 -4.08 -23.72 4.29
CA ALA A 54 -4.65 -25.02 4.70
C ALA A 54 -6.09 -24.91 5.22
N GLU A 55 -6.44 -23.74 5.74
CA GLU A 55 -7.75 -23.34 6.23
C GLU A 55 -8.05 -21.92 5.75
N GLU A 56 -9.30 -21.49 5.86
CA GLU A 56 -9.69 -20.11 5.54
C GLU A 56 -8.92 -19.11 6.41
N VAL A 57 -8.40 -18.05 5.80
CA VAL A 57 -7.69 -16.97 6.50
C VAL A 57 -8.33 -15.64 6.16
N THR A 58 -8.75 -14.89 7.17
CA THR A 58 -9.24 -13.51 7.02
C THR A 58 -8.15 -12.53 7.43
N LEU A 59 -7.72 -11.72 6.46
CA LEU A 59 -6.83 -10.58 6.71
C LEU A 59 -7.66 -9.37 7.14
N GLN A 60 -7.10 -8.56 8.04
CA GLN A 60 -7.79 -7.41 8.62
C GLN A 60 -6.87 -6.20 8.74
N TRP A 61 -7.40 -5.01 8.49
CA TRP A 61 -6.68 -3.74 8.60
C TRP A 61 -7.60 -2.65 9.14
N ALA A 62 -7.18 -1.93 10.18
CA ALA A 62 -7.97 -0.84 10.73
C ALA A 62 -7.75 0.45 9.92
N THR A 63 -6.50 0.72 9.55
CA THR A 63 -6.09 1.93 8.84
C THR A 63 -5.63 1.64 7.41
N TYR A 64 -5.70 2.66 6.54
CA TYR A 64 -5.08 2.58 5.22
C TYR A 64 -3.57 2.32 5.31
N PHE A 65 -2.94 2.76 6.40
CA PHE A 65 -1.53 2.55 6.66
C PHE A 65 -1.20 1.09 7.01
N ASP A 66 -2.06 0.39 7.76
CA ASP A 66 -1.89 -1.05 8.04
C ASP A 66 -1.89 -1.85 6.73
N ALA A 67 -2.84 -1.55 5.84
CA ALA A 67 -2.94 -2.20 4.54
C ALA A 67 -1.72 -1.88 3.65
N ALA A 68 -1.28 -0.63 3.63
CA ALA A 68 -0.10 -0.22 2.87
C ALA A 68 1.19 -0.87 3.40
N ASP A 69 1.33 -0.96 4.71
CA ASP A 69 2.47 -1.54 5.37
C ASP A 69 2.54 -3.06 5.13
N GLN A 70 1.39 -3.75 5.16
CA GLN A 70 1.34 -5.17 4.82
C GLN A 70 1.64 -5.42 3.33
N ALA A 71 1.22 -4.53 2.43
CA ALA A 71 1.58 -4.62 1.01
C ALA A 71 3.10 -4.53 0.78
N GLY A 72 3.80 -3.68 1.55
CA GLY A 72 5.26 -3.60 1.57
C GLY A 72 5.91 -4.87 2.15
N LEU A 73 5.46 -5.31 3.34
CA LEU A 73 5.96 -6.53 3.99
C LEU A 73 5.80 -7.78 3.12
N ALA A 74 4.71 -7.87 2.35
CA ALA A 74 4.48 -8.98 1.44
C ALA A 74 5.56 -9.11 0.35
N ARG A 75 6.33 -8.04 0.07
CA ARG A 75 7.46 -8.11 -0.88
C ARG A 75 8.72 -8.68 -0.25
N LEU A 76 8.90 -8.47 1.07
CA LEU A 76 9.96 -9.09 1.85
C LEU A 76 9.67 -10.60 1.97
N HIS A 77 8.44 -10.96 2.35
CA HIS A 77 8.02 -12.36 2.46
C HIS A 77 8.05 -13.08 1.11
N GLY A 78 7.70 -12.37 0.02
CA GLY A 78 7.83 -12.89 -1.34
C GLY A 78 9.27 -12.97 -1.87
N GLY A 79 10.27 -12.51 -1.10
CA GLY A 79 11.69 -12.60 -1.46
C GLY A 79 12.12 -11.68 -2.60
N ILE A 80 11.37 -10.61 -2.88
CA ILE A 80 11.67 -9.69 -4.01
C ILE A 80 12.16 -8.30 -3.59
N HIS A 81 12.13 -7.97 -2.29
CA HIS A 81 12.70 -6.75 -1.73
C HIS A 81 13.38 -7.03 -0.40
N VAL A 82 14.41 -6.23 -0.06
CA VAL A 82 15.02 -6.21 1.27
C VAL A 82 14.40 -5.10 2.14
N PRO A 83 14.54 -5.12 3.48
CA PRO A 83 13.96 -4.09 4.35
C PRO A 83 14.37 -2.66 4.01
N ALA A 84 15.58 -2.45 3.48
CA ALA A 84 16.04 -1.13 3.05
C ALA A 84 15.22 -0.57 1.86
N ASP A 85 14.83 -1.43 0.91
CA ASP A 85 14.02 -1.03 -0.26
C ASP A 85 12.61 -0.62 0.17
N ASP A 86 12.04 -1.38 1.12
CA ASP A 86 10.70 -1.14 1.67
C ASP A 86 10.66 0.13 2.51
N PHE A 87 11.59 0.30 3.46
CA PHE A 87 11.65 1.49 4.31
C PHE A 87 11.82 2.77 3.48
N ALA A 88 12.77 2.79 2.55
CA ALA A 88 12.97 3.93 1.65
C ALA A 88 11.74 4.18 0.75
N GLY A 89 11.12 3.10 0.25
CA GLY A 89 9.89 3.19 -0.53
C GLY A 89 8.73 3.83 0.26
N ARG A 90 8.53 3.45 1.53
CA ARG A 90 7.49 4.06 2.38
C ARG A 90 7.75 5.54 2.63
N LEU A 91 8.99 5.92 2.94
CA LEU A 91 9.35 7.34 3.11
C LEU A 91 9.07 8.16 1.84
N MET A 92 9.46 7.63 0.68
CA MET A 92 9.18 8.25 -0.62
C MET A 92 7.68 8.34 -0.90
N GLY A 93 6.94 7.25 -0.62
CA GLY A 93 5.50 7.18 -0.81
C GLY A 93 4.76 8.20 0.05
N ALA A 94 5.15 8.38 1.32
CA ALA A 94 4.56 9.38 2.19
C ALA A 94 4.70 10.80 1.62
N ALA A 95 5.91 11.17 1.19
CA ALA A 95 6.16 12.47 0.57
C ALA A 95 5.37 12.65 -0.74
N CYS A 96 5.34 11.64 -1.60
CA CYS A 96 4.60 11.66 -2.86
C CYS A 96 3.10 11.80 -2.64
N GLY A 97 2.51 11.06 -1.70
CA GLY A 97 1.08 11.10 -1.40
C GLY A 97 0.64 12.46 -0.87
N GLN A 98 1.39 13.03 0.07
CA GLN A 98 1.13 14.38 0.61
C GLN A 98 1.24 15.45 -0.48
N ALA A 99 2.28 15.38 -1.32
CA ALA A 99 2.45 16.30 -2.43
C ALA A 99 1.34 16.17 -3.48
N ALA A 100 0.92 14.94 -3.79
CA ALA A 100 -0.18 14.67 -4.72
C ALA A 100 -1.51 15.22 -4.20
N TRP A 101 -1.83 15.01 -2.91
CA TRP A 101 -3.03 15.54 -2.30
C TRP A 101 -3.04 17.07 -2.26
N ALA A 102 -1.93 17.69 -1.86
CA ALA A 102 -1.78 19.15 -1.87
C ALA A 102 -1.96 19.73 -3.28
N ARG A 103 -1.43 19.05 -4.30
CA ARG A 103 -1.61 19.44 -5.70
C ARG A 103 -3.07 19.30 -6.14
N ALA A 104 -3.73 18.20 -5.80
CA ALA A 104 -5.15 17.98 -6.11
C ALA A 104 -6.03 19.08 -5.53
N GLN A 105 -5.81 19.48 -4.27
CA GLN A 105 -6.55 20.57 -3.63
C GLN A 105 -6.42 21.91 -4.37
N ARG A 106 -5.23 22.23 -4.92
CA ARG A 106 -5.05 23.46 -5.72
C ARG A 106 -5.89 23.44 -7.00
N TYR A 107 -5.98 22.29 -7.67
CA TYR A 107 -6.85 22.15 -8.84
C TYR A 107 -8.33 22.28 -8.47
N PHE A 108 -8.78 21.61 -7.40
CA PHE A 108 -10.17 21.69 -6.96
C PHE A 108 -10.59 23.08 -6.44
N ALA A 109 -9.65 23.85 -5.89
CA ALA A 109 -9.89 25.23 -5.48
C ALA A 109 -9.89 26.24 -6.65
N GLY A 110 -9.67 25.81 -7.89
CA GLY A 110 -9.54 26.70 -9.05
C GLY A 110 -8.29 27.59 -9.01
N ALA A 111 -7.30 27.24 -8.17
CA ALA A 111 -6.11 28.04 -7.89
C ALA A 111 -4.89 27.61 -8.73
N SER A 112 -5.08 26.80 -9.77
CA SER A 112 -4.01 26.31 -10.64
C SER A 112 -4.00 27.01 -11.99
N SER A 113 -2.90 27.68 -12.33
CA SER A 113 -2.53 27.98 -13.72
C SER A 113 -1.50 26.95 -14.20
N TRP A 114 -1.62 26.51 -15.45
CA TRP A 114 -0.64 25.64 -16.13
C TRP A 114 0.73 26.30 -16.22
#